data_AF-A0A1Q7MWQ3-F1
#
_entry.id   AF-A0A1Q7MWQ3-F1
#
_cell.length_a   1.000
_cell.length_b   1.000
_cell.length_c   1.000
_cell.angle_alpha   90.00
_cell.angle_beta   90.00
_cell.angle_gamma   90.00
#
_symmetry.space_group_name_H-M   'P 1'
#
loop_
_entity.id
_entity.type
_entity.pdbx_description
1 polymer ?
#
loop_
_entity_poly.entity_id
_entity_poly.type
_entity_poly.pdbx_seq_one_letter_code
_entity_poly.pdbx_strand_id
1 'polypeptide(L)'
;MWRGDAPTQRNPMELVTIKGATKRMRKPRSLTVEEFQLFLEHLEEPIRTISLVCVCFGLRISECLGLRWSDVDWLNSKLRVERGIVRQQVDDVKTIYSGKLMSIDAAMLEALKTWRQDSQFSLDEDWMFASPVKLGRLPVSYPWVWLMFQQAASKAGIGKLGTHSLRHSYRSWLDAVGTPIAVQQKLMRHGDIRTTMNIYGDVVTDEMAQAHSKVVGLALTRKVIAN
;
A
#
# COMPACT_ATOMS: atom_id res chain seq x y z
N MET A 1 38.81 26.22 -22.18
CA MET A 1 39.95 25.36 -21.80
C MET A 1 39.52 24.50 -20.62
N TRP A 2 38.88 23.35 -20.90
CA TRP A 2 38.60 22.32 -19.88
C TRP A 2 39.89 21.49 -19.75
N ARG A 3 40.52 21.51 -18.57
CA ARG A 3 41.70 20.67 -18.29
C ARG A 3 41.22 19.25 -18.01
N GLY A 4 41.58 18.33 -18.89
CA GLY A 4 41.14 16.93 -18.87
C GLY A 4 41.85 16.07 -17.84
N ASP A 5 41.64 16.30 -16.54
CA ASP A 5 42.19 15.47 -15.47
C ASP A 5 41.14 15.11 -14.41
N ALA A 6 39.98 14.59 -14.82
CA ALA A 6 39.10 13.87 -13.89
C ALA A 6 39.31 12.37 -14.14
N PRO A 7 40.00 11.63 -13.26
CA PRO A 7 40.16 10.18 -13.43
C PRO A 7 38.79 9.51 -13.46
N THR A 8 38.44 8.92 -14.61
CA THR A 8 37.15 8.24 -14.87
C THR A 8 36.95 6.97 -14.03
N GLN A 9 37.95 6.56 -13.26
CA GLN A 9 37.91 5.39 -12.38
C GLN A 9 37.38 5.68 -10.97
N ARG A 10 37.05 6.94 -10.65
CA ARG A 10 36.57 7.29 -9.31
C ARG A 10 35.36 8.21 -9.39
N ASN A 11 34.36 7.94 -8.56
CA ASN A 11 33.17 8.76 -8.49
C ASN A 11 33.55 10.17 -7.96
N PRO A 12 33.44 11.25 -8.76
CA PRO A 12 33.82 12.59 -8.35
C PRO A 12 32.97 13.13 -7.18
N MET A 13 31.81 12.51 -6.91
CA MET A 13 30.96 12.83 -5.76
C MET A 13 31.52 12.35 -4.42
N GLU A 14 32.50 11.43 -4.40
CA GLU A 14 33.17 11.01 -3.15
C GLU A 14 33.90 12.18 -2.46
N LEU A 15 34.35 13.16 -3.23
CA LEU A 15 35.07 14.33 -2.73
C LEU A 15 34.14 15.45 -2.23
N VAL A 16 32.83 15.31 -2.45
CA VAL A 16 31.84 16.32 -2.10
C VAL A 16 31.13 15.90 -0.81
N THR A 17 31.67 16.34 0.32
CA THR A 17 30.94 16.25 1.60
C THR A 17 30.23 17.58 1.87
N ILE A 18 28.91 17.61 1.71
CA ILE A 18 28.12 18.80 2.05
C ILE A 18 28.06 18.91 3.58
N LYS A 19 28.99 19.69 4.17
CA LYS A 19 28.96 20.03 5.59
C LYS A 19 27.65 20.78 5.89
N GLY A 20 26.84 20.26 6.80
CA GLY A 20 25.53 20.83 7.13
C GLY A 20 24.36 20.31 6.29
N ALA A 21 24.56 19.36 5.36
CA ALA A 21 23.45 18.60 4.79
C ALA A 21 22.90 17.64 5.85
N THR A 22 22.12 18.17 6.79
CA THR A 22 21.22 17.34 7.57
C THR A 22 20.23 16.78 6.56
N LYS A 23 20.40 15.52 6.17
CA LYS A 23 19.37 14.78 5.44
C LYS A 23 18.12 14.93 6.29
N ARG A 24 17.16 15.77 5.88
CA ARG A 24 15.98 16.06 6.69
C ARG A 24 15.19 14.77 6.78
N MET A 25 15.44 14.00 7.84
CA MET A 25 14.77 12.74 8.14
C MET A 25 13.36 13.10 8.60
N ARG A 26 12.48 13.42 7.64
CA ARG A 26 11.06 13.60 7.96
C ARG A 26 10.58 12.24 8.44
N LYS A 27 10.18 12.14 9.71
CA LYS A 27 9.65 10.89 10.26
C LYS A 27 8.49 10.44 9.36
N PRO A 28 8.48 9.17 8.91
CA PRO A 28 7.35 8.64 8.16
C PRO A 28 6.10 8.77 9.03
N ARG A 29 5.03 9.32 8.45
CA ARG A 29 3.78 9.54 9.14
C ARG A 29 2.91 8.29 9.02
N SER A 30 2.50 7.75 10.16
CA SER A 30 1.45 6.74 10.31
C SER A 30 0.19 7.39 10.88
N LEU A 31 -0.97 6.82 10.59
CA LEU A 31 -2.27 7.24 11.13
C LEU A 31 -2.62 6.38 12.34
N THR A 32 -3.27 6.98 13.35
CA THR A 32 -4.02 6.20 14.34
C THR A 32 -5.27 5.59 13.70
N VAL A 33 -5.91 4.66 14.39
CA VAL A 33 -7.18 4.07 13.93
C VAL A 33 -8.24 5.15 13.80
N GLU A 34 -8.32 6.06 14.77
CA GLU A 34 -9.28 7.17 14.79
C GLU A 34 -9.02 8.16 13.66
N GLU A 35 -7.76 8.55 13.43
CA GLU A 35 -7.40 9.40 12.29
C GLU A 35 -7.75 8.74 10.96
N PHE A 36 -7.56 7.43 10.83
CA PHE A 36 -7.92 6.69 9.63
C PHE A 36 -9.43 6.63 9.41
N GLN A 37 -10.24 6.44 10.45
CA GLN A 37 -11.70 6.47 10.33
C GLN A 37 -12.19 7.86 9.89
N LEU A 38 -11.70 8.93 10.52
CA LEU A 38 -12.02 10.32 10.11
C LEU A 38 -11.59 10.59 8.66
N PHE A 39 -10.44 10.07 8.25
CA PHE A 39 -9.98 10.17 6.88
C PHE A 39 -10.92 9.46 5.90
N LEU A 40 -11.38 8.26 6.22
CA LEU A 40 -12.29 7.47 5.38
C LEU A 40 -13.66 8.13 5.19
N GLU A 41 -14.18 8.86 6.18
CA GLU A 41 -15.46 9.59 6.10
C GLU A 41 -15.49 10.66 5.00
N HIS A 42 -14.32 11.17 4.61
CA HIS A 42 -14.19 12.18 3.56
C HIS A 42 -13.77 11.62 2.20
N LEU A 43 -13.78 10.29 2.05
CA LEU A 43 -13.42 9.61 0.81
C LEU A 43 -14.63 8.96 0.15
N GLU A 44 -14.71 9.18 -1.16
CA GLU A 44 -15.66 8.52 -2.06
C GLU A 44 -14.98 7.35 -2.78
N GLU A 45 -15.79 6.46 -3.35
CA GLU A 45 -15.27 5.37 -4.19
C GLU A 45 -14.69 5.91 -5.52
N PRO A 46 -13.62 5.32 -6.06
CA PRO A 46 -12.88 4.15 -5.58
C PRO A 46 -11.81 4.45 -4.50
N ILE A 47 -11.61 5.72 -4.14
CA ILE A 47 -10.48 6.15 -3.30
C ILE A 47 -10.62 5.62 -1.86
N ARG A 48 -11.85 5.48 -1.39
CA ARG A 48 -12.19 4.84 -0.12
C ARG A 48 -11.72 3.38 -0.09
N THR A 49 -12.10 2.57 -1.08
CA THR A 49 -11.64 1.17 -1.16
C THR A 49 -10.12 1.06 -1.37
N ILE A 50 -9.51 1.93 -2.18
CA ILE A 50 -8.04 2.00 -2.31
C ILE A 50 -7.37 2.21 -0.95
N SER A 51 -7.92 3.09 -0.12
CA SER A 51 -7.37 3.36 1.21
C SER A 51 -7.47 2.15 2.13
N LEU A 52 -8.61 1.46 2.12
CA LEU A 52 -8.81 0.21 2.86
C LEU A 52 -7.82 -0.87 2.41
N VAL A 53 -7.71 -1.10 1.10
CA VAL A 53 -6.77 -2.08 0.55
C VAL A 53 -5.31 -1.76 0.92
N CYS A 54 -4.93 -0.48 0.83
CA CYS A 54 -3.58 -0.06 1.20
C CYS A 54 -3.27 -0.26 2.69
N VAL A 55 -4.21 0.05 3.59
CA VAL A 55 -3.99 -0.08 5.03
C VAL A 55 -4.10 -1.52 5.52
N CYS A 56 -4.99 -2.34 4.92
CA CYS A 56 -5.20 -3.72 5.35
C CYS A 56 -4.08 -4.64 4.88
N PHE A 57 -3.62 -4.49 3.63
CA PHE A 57 -2.59 -5.36 3.04
C PHE A 57 -1.19 -4.74 3.05
N GLY A 58 -1.05 -3.48 3.49
CA GLY A 58 0.22 -2.77 3.47
C GLY A 58 0.79 -2.54 2.06
N LEU A 59 -0.06 -2.51 1.04
CA LEU A 59 0.36 -2.40 -0.37
C LEU A 59 1.05 -1.06 -0.65
N ARG A 60 2.02 -1.08 -1.57
CA ARG A 60 2.44 0.17 -2.22
C ARG A 60 1.30 0.63 -3.13
N ILE A 61 1.15 1.94 -3.31
CA ILE A 61 0.07 2.47 -4.15
C ILE A 61 0.14 1.95 -5.59
N SER A 62 1.34 1.76 -6.13
CA SER A 62 1.55 1.19 -7.48
C SER A 62 1.08 -0.26 -7.57
N GLU A 63 1.24 -1.05 -6.52
CA GLU A 63 0.76 -2.44 -6.45
C GLU A 63 -0.76 -2.46 -6.30
N CYS A 64 -1.31 -1.61 -5.42
CA CYS A 64 -2.76 -1.47 -5.22
C CYS A 64 -3.48 -1.08 -6.51
N LEU A 65 -2.97 -0.08 -7.25
CA LEU A 65 -3.54 0.33 -8.52
C LEU A 65 -3.33 -0.70 -9.64
N GLY A 66 -2.39 -1.63 -9.47
CA GLY A 66 -2.13 -2.74 -10.39
C GLY A 66 -3.05 -3.94 -10.19
N LEU A 67 -3.94 -3.94 -9.21
CA LEU A 67 -4.83 -5.06 -8.96
C LEU A 67 -5.91 -5.18 -10.05
N ARG A 68 -6.18 -6.42 -10.45
CA ARG A 68 -7.33 -6.85 -11.25
C ARG A 68 -8.28 -7.68 -10.40
N TRP A 69 -9.50 -7.89 -10.88
CA TRP A 69 -10.46 -8.75 -10.20
C TRP A 69 -10.04 -10.23 -10.19
N SER A 70 -9.33 -10.69 -11.23
CA SER A 70 -8.76 -12.04 -11.34
C SER A 70 -7.61 -12.33 -10.35
N ASP A 71 -7.07 -11.31 -9.71
CA ASP A 71 -6.05 -11.46 -8.66
C ASP A 71 -6.64 -11.93 -7.33
N VAL A 72 -7.96 -11.83 -7.17
CA VAL A 72 -8.68 -12.28 -5.99
C VAL A 72 -9.18 -13.70 -6.20
N ASP A 73 -8.67 -14.63 -5.41
CA ASP A 73 -9.25 -15.96 -5.24
C ASP A 73 -10.38 -15.87 -4.21
N TRP A 74 -11.59 -15.72 -4.71
CA TRP A 74 -12.81 -15.56 -3.91
C TRP A 74 -13.20 -16.81 -3.12
N LEU A 75 -12.79 -18.00 -3.58
CA LEU A 75 -13.10 -19.27 -2.93
C LEU A 75 -12.18 -19.51 -1.74
N ASN A 76 -10.88 -19.24 -1.92
CA ASN A 76 -9.85 -19.47 -0.89
C ASN A 76 -9.54 -18.23 -0.05
N SER A 77 -10.22 -17.11 -0.31
CA SER A 77 -9.98 -15.80 0.32
C SER A 77 -8.50 -15.40 0.25
N LYS A 78 -7.92 -15.42 -0.97
CA LYS A 78 -6.52 -15.04 -1.21
C LYS A 78 -6.40 -13.90 -2.21
N LEU A 79 -5.43 -13.01 -1.99
CA LEU A 79 -5.05 -11.94 -2.92
C LEU A 79 -3.66 -12.25 -3.50
N ARG A 80 -3.55 -12.27 -4.83
CA ARG A 80 -2.28 -12.26 -5.56
C ARG A 80 -1.89 -10.82 -5.89
N VAL A 81 -0.60 -10.52 -5.85
CA VAL A 81 -0.08 -9.16 -6.13
C VAL A 81 1.02 -9.28 -7.17
N GLU A 82 0.60 -9.35 -8.43
CA GLU A 82 1.47 -9.76 -9.53
C GLU A 82 2.14 -8.59 -10.23
N ARG A 83 1.48 -7.43 -10.25
CA ARG A 83 1.86 -6.29 -11.08
C ARG A 83 1.85 -4.98 -10.33
N GLY A 84 2.68 -4.05 -10.78
CA GLY A 84 2.69 -2.66 -10.35
C GLY A 84 2.42 -1.74 -11.53
N ILE A 85 1.79 -0.60 -11.27
CA ILE A 85 1.61 0.43 -12.30
C ILE A 85 2.25 1.75 -11.87
N VAL A 86 3.11 2.30 -12.72
CA VAL A 86 3.78 3.59 -12.50
C VAL A 86 3.65 4.43 -13.76
N ARG A 87 3.12 5.66 -13.64
CA ARG A 87 2.88 6.55 -14.79
C ARG A 87 2.08 5.87 -15.92
N GLN A 88 1.07 5.08 -15.54
CA GLN A 88 0.25 4.27 -16.46
C GLN A 88 1.02 3.24 -17.29
N GLN A 89 2.27 2.93 -16.94
CA GLN A 89 3.04 1.84 -17.48
C GLN A 89 2.98 0.69 -16.48
N VAL A 90 2.52 -0.46 -16.97
CA VAL A 90 2.51 -1.70 -16.19
C VAL A 90 3.93 -2.24 -16.21
N ASP A 91 4.49 -2.45 -15.02
CA ASP A 91 5.73 -3.18 -14.84
C ASP A 91 5.37 -4.42 -14.02
N ASP A 92 5.97 -5.55 -14.37
CA ASP A 92 5.90 -6.71 -13.49
C ASP A 92 6.58 -6.30 -12.18
N VAL A 93 6.07 -6.75 -11.05
CA VAL A 93 6.74 -6.43 -9.78
C VAL A 93 8.07 -7.18 -9.81
N LYS A 94 9.15 -6.46 -10.14
CA LYS A 94 10.55 -6.95 -10.12
C LYS A 94 10.89 -7.40 -8.71
N THR A 95 10.57 -8.63 -8.36
CA THR A 95 11.25 -9.41 -7.32
C THR A 95 10.61 -10.80 -7.25
N ILE A 96 11.45 -11.82 -7.11
CA ILE A 96 11.12 -13.24 -6.85
C ILE A 96 10.21 -13.43 -5.61
N TYR A 97 10.03 -12.36 -4.80
CA TYR A 97 9.21 -12.32 -3.59
C TYR A 97 7.73 -11.92 -3.82
N SER A 98 7.34 -11.50 -5.03
CA SER A 98 5.99 -10.95 -5.32
C SER A 98 4.90 -12.00 -5.58
N GLY A 99 5.23 -13.29 -5.69
CA GLY A 99 4.25 -14.39 -5.75
C GLY A 99 3.54 -14.71 -4.42
N LYS A 100 3.74 -13.91 -3.36
CA LYS A 100 3.17 -14.19 -2.03
C LYS A 100 1.68 -13.87 -1.99
N LEU A 101 0.87 -14.93 -2.03
CA LEU A 101 -0.54 -14.93 -1.68
C LEU A 101 -0.74 -14.28 -0.31
N MET A 102 -1.69 -13.36 -0.20
CA MET A 102 -2.11 -12.79 1.08
C MET A 102 -3.49 -13.32 1.45
N SER A 103 -3.70 -13.71 2.70
CA SER A 103 -5.04 -14.04 3.20
C SER A 103 -5.90 -12.79 3.27
N ILE A 104 -7.11 -12.87 2.74
CA ILE A 104 -8.13 -11.83 2.85
C ILE A 104 -9.01 -12.19 4.05
N ASP A 105 -9.18 -11.24 4.96
CA ASP A 105 -10.13 -11.38 6.07
C ASP A 105 -11.57 -11.30 5.56
N ALA A 106 -12.50 -12.00 6.22
CA ALA A 106 -13.91 -12.05 5.80
C ALA A 106 -14.54 -10.66 5.62
N ALA A 107 -14.30 -9.72 6.54
CA ALA A 107 -14.85 -8.37 6.44
C ALA A 107 -14.27 -7.60 5.24
N MET A 108 -12.98 -7.79 4.94
CA MET A 108 -12.34 -7.18 3.77
C MET A 108 -12.84 -7.84 2.47
N LEU A 109 -13.09 -9.15 2.47
CA LEU A 109 -13.65 -9.85 1.32
C LEU A 109 -15.04 -9.34 0.98
N GLU A 110 -15.90 -9.14 1.99
CA GLU A 110 -17.22 -8.54 1.81
C GLU A 110 -17.12 -7.10 1.29
N ALA A 111 -16.21 -6.28 1.84
CA ALA A 111 -15.98 -4.93 1.33
C ALA A 111 -15.57 -4.92 -0.17
N LEU A 112 -14.72 -5.88 -0.58
CA LEU A 112 -14.34 -6.04 -1.99
C LEU A 112 -15.49 -6.53 -2.86
N LYS A 113 -16.38 -7.39 -2.35
CA LYS A 113 -17.59 -7.82 -3.07
C LYS A 113 -18.55 -6.65 -3.30
N THR A 114 -18.81 -5.85 -2.28
CA THR A 114 -19.63 -4.63 -2.40
C THR A 114 -19.02 -3.68 -3.43
N TRP A 115 -17.71 -3.42 -3.35
CA TRP A 115 -17.03 -2.59 -4.34
C TRP A 115 -17.15 -3.17 -5.76
N ARG A 116 -17.03 -4.50 -5.92
CA ARG A 116 -17.17 -5.15 -7.23
C ARG A 116 -18.57 -4.98 -7.83
N GLN A 117 -19.61 -4.99 -6.99
CA GLN A 117 -20.99 -4.78 -7.41
C GLN A 117 -21.25 -3.33 -7.86
N ASP A 118 -20.65 -2.36 -7.17
CA ASP A 118 -20.82 -0.93 -7.47
C ASP A 118 -19.92 -0.45 -8.63
N SER A 119 -18.86 -1.20 -8.94
CA SER A 119 -17.92 -0.87 -10.01
C SER A 119 -18.56 -1.01 -11.39
N GLN A 120 -18.36 0.00 -12.25
CA GLN A 120 -18.73 -0.05 -13.67
C GLN A 120 -17.95 -1.10 -14.47
N PHE A 121 -16.78 -1.51 -13.96
CA PHE A 121 -15.88 -2.49 -14.59
C PHE A 121 -15.64 -3.62 -13.59
N SER A 122 -16.32 -4.75 -13.79
CA SER A 122 -16.39 -5.85 -12.83
C SER A 122 -16.09 -7.23 -13.44
N LEU A 123 -15.65 -7.27 -14.70
CA LEU A 123 -15.14 -8.48 -15.33
C LEU A 123 -13.81 -8.88 -14.69
N ASP A 124 -13.48 -10.18 -14.69
CA ASP A 124 -12.27 -10.67 -14.02
C ASP A 124 -10.99 -10.01 -14.54
N GLU A 125 -10.93 -9.68 -15.83
CA GLU A 125 -9.77 -9.03 -16.47
C GLU A 125 -9.72 -7.51 -16.29
N ASP A 126 -10.79 -6.89 -15.77
CA ASP A 126 -10.80 -5.46 -15.52
C ASP A 126 -9.90 -5.09 -14.33
N TRP A 127 -9.37 -3.87 -14.37
CA TRP A 127 -8.69 -3.30 -13.22
C TRP A 127 -9.69 -3.10 -12.08
N MET A 128 -9.31 -3.52 -10.87
CA MET A 128 -10.11 -3.34 -9.65
C MET A 128 -10.42 -1.85 -9.40
N PHE A 129 -9.52 -0.97 -9.80
CA PHE A 129 -9.66 0.49 -9.71
C PHE A 129 -9.62 1.16 -11.08
N ALA A 130 -10.35 0.57 -12.04
CA ALA A 130 -10.53 1.06 -13.40
C ALA A 130 -10.94 2.54 -13.44
N SER A 131 -10.33 3.32 -14.34
CA SER A 131 -10.67 4.73 -14.54
C SER A 131 -11.82 4.88 -15.55
N PRO A 132 -12.98 5.48 -15.18
CA PRO A 132 -14.06 5.76 -16.11
C PRO A 132 -13.62 6.70 -17.26
N VAL A 133 -12.76 7.68 -16.96
CA VAL A 133 -12.19 8.62 -17.95
C VAL A 133 -11.32 7.89 -19.00
N LYS A 134 -10.79 6.71 -18.67
CA LYS A 134 -10.02 5.86 -19.60
C LYS A 134 -10.82 4.65 -20.09
N LEU A 135 -12.15 4.65 -19.91
CA LEU A 135 -13.05 3.56 -20.30
C LEU A 135 -12.57 2.20 -19.76
N GLY A 136 -12.05 2.19 -18.53
CA GLY A 136 -11.57 0.98 -17.87
C GLY A 136 -10.28 0.39 -18.42
N ARG A 137 -9.68 0.95 -19.48
CA ARG A 137 -8.42 0.45 -20.07
C ARG A 137 -7.21 0.58 -19.14
N LEU A 138 -7.28 1.54 -18.23
CA LEU A 138 -6.25 1.82 -17.24
C LEU A 138 -6.90 2.15 -15.89
N PRO A 139 -6.20 1.89 -14.76
CA PRO A 139 -6.68 2.27 -13.45
C PRO A 139 -6.59 3.79 -13.24
N VAL A 140 -7.24 4.27 -12.17
CA VAL A 140 -7.12 5.65 -11.72
C VAL A 140 -5.65 6.05 -11.52
N SER A 141 -5.31 7.29 -11.90
CA SER A 141 -3.92 7.72 -11.88
C SER A 141 -3.45 8.07 -10.47
N TYR A 142 -2.17 7.80 -10.18
CA TYR A 142 -1.56 8.16 -8.91
C TYR A 142 -1.73 9.66 -8.53
N PRO A 143 -1.53 10.64 -9.43
CA PRO A 143 -1.74 12.05 -9.10
C PRO A 143 -3.16 12.35 -8.61
N TRP A 144 -4.16 11.67 -9.19
CA TRP A 144 -5.56 11.83 -8.77
C TRP A 144 -5.78 11.28 -7.36
N VAL A 145 -5.30 10.07 -7.08
CA VAL A 145 -5.36 9.48 -5.73
C VAL A 145 -4.67 10.38 -4.71
N TRP A 146 -3.49 10.89 -5.03
CA TRP A 146 -2.74 11.78 -4.14
C TRP A 146 -3.49 13.08 -3.82
N LEU A 147 -4.16 13.67 -4.81
CA LEU A 147 -4.96 14.88 -4.63
C LEU A 147 -6.17 14.60 -3.73
N MET A 148 -6.90 13.51 -3.97
CA MET A 148 -8.03 13.10 -3.15
C MET A 148 -7.60 12.83 -1.70
N PHE A 149 -6.44 12.20 -1.50
CA PHE A 149 -5.85 12.01 -0.18
C PHE A 149 -5.54 13.34 0.51
N GLN A 150 -4.96 14.33 -0.19
CA GLN A 150 -4.71 15.64 0.44
C GLN A 150 -6.01 16.34 0.82
N GLN A 151 -7.03 16.28 -0.03
CA GLN A 151 -8.32 16.92 0.23
C GLN A 151 -9.02 16.27 1.42
N ALA A 152 -9.13 14.94 1.45
CA ALA A 152 -9.74 14.22 2.57
C ALA A 152 -8.96 14.41 3.87
N ALA A 153 -7.62 14.37 3.81
CA ALA A 153 -6.80 14.59 5.00
C ALA A 153 -6.86 16.04 5.52
N SER A 154 -7.08 17.02 4.63
CA SER A 154 -7.36 18.39 5.03
C SER A 154 -8.72 18.52 5.70
N LYS A 155 -9.77 17.88 5.15
CA LYS A 155 -11.13 17.89 5.71
C LYS A 155 -11.19 17.18 7.08
N ALA A 156 -10.48 16.08 7.22
CA ALA A 156 -10.36 15.32 8.47
C ALA A 156 -9.56 16.04 9.56
N GLY A 157 -8.96 17.20 9.28
CA GLY A 157 -8.11 17.93 10.24
C GLY A 157 -6.78 17.24 10.56
N ILE A 158 -6.41 16.19 9.83
CA ILE A 158 -5.19 15.42 10.09
C ILE A 158 -3.97 16.02 9.36
N GLY A 159 -4.14 16.90 8.36
CA GLY A 159 -3.01 17.54 7.66
C GLY A 159 -2.40 16.67 6.55
N LYS A 160 -1.15 16.92 6.11
CA LYS A 160 -0.59 16.26 4.90
C LYS A 160 -0.43 14.74 5.06
N LEU A 161 -0.94 13.98 4.10
CA LEU A 161 -0.91 12.52 4.10
C LEU A 161 -0.31 11.97 2.80
N GLY A 162 0.78 11.21 2.87
CA GLY A 162 1.33 10.55 1.69
C GLY A 162 0.62 9.22 1.40
N THR A 163 0.66 8.71 0.17
CA THR A 163 0.12 7.38 -0.13
C THR A 163 0.86 6.26 0.62
N HIS A 164 2.17 6.43 0.85
CA HIS A 164 2.95 5.52 1.69
C HIS A 164 2.58 5.59 3.18
N SER A 165 1.87 6.63 3.64
CA SER A 165 1.44 6.73 5.03
C SER A 165 0.49 5.60 5.42
N LEU A 166 -0.37 5.12 4.52
CA LEU A 166 -1.24 3.98 4.80
C LEU A 166 -0.44 2.69 5.02
N ARG A 167 0.61 2.47 4.23
CA ARG A 167 1.54 1.35 4.43
C ARG A 167 2.34 1.49 5.73
N HIS A 168 2.74 2.70 6.11
CA HIS A 168 3.38 2.94 7.41
C HIS A 168 2.39 2.72 8.57
N SER A 169 1.12 3.05 8.37
CA SER A 169 0.04 2.78 9.33
C SER A 169 -0.15 1.28 9.50
N TYR A 170 -0.21 0.51 8.42
CA TYR A 170 -0.24 -0.95 8.48
C TYR A 170 0.89 -1.52 9.33
N ARG A 171 2.14 -1.09 9.07
CA ARG A 171 3.30 -1.51 9.89
C ARG A 171 3.14 -1.13 11.36
N SER A 172 2.64 0.07 11.65
CA SER A 172 2.41 0.55 13.01
C SER A 172 1.30 -0.24 13.71
N TRP A 173 0.26 -0.63 12.99
CA TRP A 173 -0.88 -1.37 13.55
C TRP A 173 -0.53 -2.83 13.77
N LEU A 174 0.27 -3.43 12.88
CA LEU A 174 0.86 -4.75 13.12
C LEU A 174 1.67 -4.79 14.43
N ASP A 175 2.41 -3.71 14.71
CA ASP A 175 3.14 -3.54 15.96
C ASP A 175 2.18 -3.41 17.16
N ALA A 176 1.14 -2.56 17.04
CA ALA A 176 0.15 -2.35 18.08
C ALA A 176 -0.64 -3.62 18.45
N VAL A 177 -0.89 -4.52 17.49
CA VAL A 177 -1.58 -5.81 17.75
C VAL A 177 -0.63 -6.93 18.21
N GLY A 178 0.63 -6.60 18.48
CA GLY A 178 1.63 -7.52 19.03
C GLY A 178 2.19 -8.52 18.03
N THR A 179 2.18 -8.20 16.73
CA THR A 179 2.68 -9.13 15.70
C THR A 179 4.20 -9.28 15.80
N PRO A 180 4.78 -10.49 15.80
CA PRO A 180 6.24 -10.66 15.83
C PRO A 180 6.93 -9.99 14.63
N ILE A 181 8.08 -9.34 14.85
CA ILE A 181 8.80 -8.57 13.82
C ILE A 181 9.05 -9.38 12.54
N ALA A 182 9.37 -10.68 12.67
CA ALA A 182 9.58 -11.58 11.54
C ALA A 182 8.31 -11.75 10.68
N VAL A 183 7.15 -11.91 11.32
CA VAL A 183 5.83 -11.98 10.65
C VAL A 183 5.52 -10.64 9.99
N GLN A 184 5.77 -9.54 10.69
CA GLN A 184 5.58 -8.20 10.12
C GLN A 184 6.45 -7.98 8.87
N GLN A 185 7.71 -8.41 8.86
CA GLN A 185 8.60 -8.30 7.70
C GLN A 185 8.08 -9.10 6.50
N LYS A 186 7.60 -10.33 6.73
CA LYS A 186 6.98 -11.17 5.69
C LYS A 186 5.73 -10.50 5.10
N LEU A 187 4.82 -10.02 5.96
CA LEU A 187 3.58 -9.35 5.55
C LEU A 187 3.84 -8.08 4.73
N MET A 188 4.88 -7.33 5.11
CA MET A 188 5.25 -6.11 4.42
C MET A 188 5.91 -6.35 3.06
N ARG A 189 6.33 -7.58 2.71
CA ARG A 189 6.90 -7.89 1.38
C ARG A 189 8.03 -6.94 0.98
N HIS A 190 8.94 -6.67 1.92
CA HIS A 190 10.09 -5.80 1.68
C HIS A 190 11.12 -6.51 0.80
N GLY A 191 11.42 -5.94 -0.37
CA GLY A 191 12.53 -6.35 -1.24
C GLY A 191 13.86 -5.64 -0.96
N ASP A 192 13.92 -4.71 0.00
CA ASP A 192 15.17 -4.02 0.34
C ASP A 192 15.37 -3.95 1.87
N ILE A 193 16.55 -4.45 2.26
CA ILE A 193 17.02 -4.79 3.59
C ILE A 193 18.03 -3.71 3.98
N ARG A 194 17.77 -3.01 5.07
CA ARG A 194 18.83 -2.92 6.07
C ARG A 194 18.36 -3.72 7.29
N THR A 195 19.16 -4.76 7.57
CA THR A 195 19.14 -5.73 8.67
C THR A 195 18.08 -6.85 8.66
N THR A 196 18.57 -8.03 8.25
CA THR A 196 18.53 -9.31 8.99
C THR A 196 17.17 -10.02 9.18
N MET A 197 16.93 -11.04 8.36
CA MET A 197 16.42 -12.39 8.72
C MET A 197 15.87 -13.14 7.48
N ASN A 198 16.77 -13.53 6.57
CA ASN A 198 16.46 -14.42 5.42
C ASN A 198 16.38 -15.91 5.83
N ILE A 199 15.63 -16.26 6.88
CA ILE A 199 15.61 -17.67 7.38
C ILE A 199 14.21 -18.30 7.47
N TYR A 200 13.11 -17.56 7.43
CA TYR A 200 11.80 -18.18 7.67
C TYR A 200 11.01 -18.41 6.38
N GLY A 201 10.83 -19.70 6.06
CA GLY A 201 10.30 -20.25 4.82
C GLY A 201 8.88 -19.88 4.39
N ASP A 202 8.57 -20.38 3.19
CA ASP A 202 7.41 -20.13 2.35
C ASP A 202 6.20 -20.98 2.73
N VAL A 203 5.38 -20.47 3.66
CA VAL A 203 3.93 -20.68 3.73
C VAL A 203 3.37 -19.44 4.46
N VAL A 204 2.22 -18.91 4.03
CA VAL A 204 1.46 -17.94 4.82
C VAL A 204 1.09 -18.64 6.13
N THR A 205 1.85 -18.41 7.20
CA THR A 205 1.57 -19.05 8.49
C THR A 205 0.24 -18.53 9.03
N ASP A 206 -0.46 -19.33 9.83
CA ASP A 206 -1.71 -18.91 10.49
C ASP A 206 -1.52 -17.59 11.26
N GLU A 207 -0.33 -17.36 11.79
CA GLU A 207 0.08 -16.09 12.42
C GLU A 207 -0.03 -14.89 11.48
N MET A 208 0.35 -15.04 10.21
CA MET A 208 0.22 -13.98 9.20
C MET A 208 -1.26 -13.66 8.93
N ALA A 209 -2.10 -14.70 8.82
CA ALA A 209 -3.53 -14.53 8.60
C ALA A 209 -4.22 -13.87 9.82
N GLN A 210 -3.87 -14.30 11.03
CA GLN A 210 -4.38 -13.73 12.27
C GLN A 210 -3.96 -12.26 12.45
N ALA A 211 -2.68 -11.94 12.20
CA ALA A 211 -2.19 -10.57 12.28
C ALA A 211 -2.92 -9.65 11.28
N HIS A 212 -3.11 -10.13 10.04
CA HIS A 212 -3.88 -9.41 9.03
C HIS A 212 -5.33 -9.19 9.46
N SER A 213 -6.01 -10.24 9.95
CA SER A 213 -7.39 -10.17 10.44
C SER A 213 -7.56 -9.14 11.57
N LYS A 214 -6.63 -9.07 12.52
CA LYS A 214 -6.64 -8.05 13.58
C LYS A 214 -6.56 -6.62 13.02
N VAL A 215 -5.68 -6.37 12.05
CA VAL A 215 -5.56 -5.05 11.40
C VAL A 215 -6.83 -4.71 10.61
N VAL A 216 -7.38 -5.66 9.87
CA VAL A 216 -8.65 -5.47 9.15
C VAL A 216 -9.77 -5.11 10.13
N GLY A 217 -9.82 -5.79 11.29
CA GLY A 217 -10.71 -5.43 12.37
C GLY A 217 -10.60 -3.97 12.74
N LEU A 218 -9.39 -3.46 13.00
CA LEU A 218 -9.17 -2.03 13.29
C LEU A 218 -9.62 -1.10 12.15
N ALA A 219 -9.36 -1.47 10.90
CA ALA A 219 -9.69 -0.66 9.72
C ALA A 219 -11.19 -0.60 9.40
N LEU A 220 -11.91 -1.71 9.61
CA LEU A 220 -13.32 -1.86 9.26
C LEU A 220 -14.27 -1.77 10.46
N THR A 221 -13.75 -1.56 11.68
CA THR A 221 -14.59 -1.29 12.84
C THR A 221 -15.38 -0.01 12.59
N ARG A 222 -16.68 -0.16 12.28
CA ARG A 222 -17.62 0.95 12.30
C ARG A 222 -17.64 1.48 13.72
N LYS A 223 -17.27 2.75 13.91
CA LYS A 223 -17.86 3.48 15.04
C LYS A 223 -19.37 3.39 14.84
N VAL A 224 -20.03 2.64 15.70
CA VAL A 224 -21.41 2.98 16.06
C VAL A 224 -21.28 4.36 16.68
N ILE A 225 -21.41 5.40 15.86
CA ILE A 225 -21.63 6.75 16.36
C ILE A 225 -23.04 6.67 16.94
N ALA A 226 -23.11 6.30 18.22
CA ALA A 226 -24.27 6.59 19.03
C ALA A 226 -24.25 8.11 19.27
N ASN A 227 -25.43 8.70 19.04
CA ASN A 227 -25.85 10.10 19.21
C ASN A 227 -25.78 10.97 17.95
#